data_AF-A0A6I8S531-F1
#
_entry.id   AF-A0A6I8S531-F1
#
_cell.length_a   1.000
_cell.length_b   1.000
_cell.length_c   1.000
_cell.angle_alpha   90.00
_cell.angle_beta   90.00
_cell.angle_gamma   90.00
#
_symmetry.space_group_name_H-M   'P 1'
#
loop_
_entity.id
_entity.type
_entity.pdbx_description
1 polymer ?
#
loop_
_entity_poly.entity_id
_entity_poly.type
_entity_poly.pdbx_seq_one_letter_code
_entity_poly.pdbx_strand_id
1 'polypeptide(L)'
;MSWAALLLSLTSLCTYSAAQVSLTQPVSESVKPGETVRISCTLSGYSISDRNVYWFQQKSGNRPRYLLWFDSDSNKHQGAGVPDRFSGSKDSPNNVGYLTIRGALLEDDADYHCAIWKVQVTALLQKFSKGIGDLLYSPKWPRPRAGV
;
A
#
# COMPACT_ATOMS: atom_id res chain seq x y z
N MET A 1 -21.14 17.12 -48.28
CA MET A 1 -21.12 15.83 -47.57
C MET A 1 -19.68 15.35 -47.45
N SER A 2 -18.94 15.82 -46.44
CA SER A 2 -17.54 15.45 -46.17
C SER A 2 -17.11 15.86 -44.75
N TRP A 3 -17.84 16.78 -44.13
CA TRP A 3 -17.67 17.20 -42.74
C TRP A 3 -17.91 16.09 -41.71
N ALA A 4 -18.74 15.08 -42.03
CA ALA A 4 -18.99 13.92 -41.17
C ALA A 4 -17.73 13.04 -40.99
N ALA A 5 -16.89 12.92 -42.02
CA ALA A 5 -15.64 12.16 -41.95
C ALA A 5 -14.56 12.90 -41.12
N LEU A 6 -14.55 14.24 -41.16
CA LEU A 6 -13.66 15.06 -40.35
C LEU A 6 -14.00 14.96 -38.86
N LEU A 7 -15.28 14.93 -38.50
CA LEU A 7 -15.72 14.76 -37.11
C LEU A 7 -15.42 13.37 -36.55
N LEU A 8 -15.50 12.32 -37.38
CA LEU A 8 -15.15 10.95 -36.99
C LEU A 8 -13.64 10.74 -36.81
N SER A 9 -12.80 11.56 -37.45
CA SER A 9 -11.34 11.50 -37.27
C SER A 9 -10.85 12.16 -35.97
N LEU A 10 -11.58 13.17 -35.47
CA LEU A 10 -11.17 13.97 -34.30
C LEU A 10 -11.46 13.27 -32.97
N THR A 11 -12.38 12.30 -32.94
CA THR A 11 -12.67 11.48 -31.76
C THR A 11 -11.68 10.33 -31.56
N SER A 12 -10.81 10.06 -32.54
CA SER A 12 -9.85 8.95 -32.53
C SER A 12 -8.56 9.25 -31.73
N LEU A 13 -8.34 10.51 -31.34
CA LEU A 13 -7.21 10.86 -30.49
C LEU A 13 -7.67 11.12 -29.06
N CYS A 14 -7.16 10.31 -28.13
CA CYS A 14 -7.19 10.41 -26.67
C CYS A 14 -8.09 9.41 -25.93
N THR A 15 -7.84 8.11 -26.11
CA THR A 15 -8.02 7.14 -25.01
C THR A 15 -6.66 6.65 -24.54
N TYR A 16 -5.81 7.58 -24.07
CA TYR A 16 -4.70 7.19 -23.20
C TYR A 16 -5.29 6.86 -21.83
N SER A 17 -5.74 5.60 -21.66
CA SER A 17 -6.13 5.10 -20.36
C SER A 17 -4.87 4.93 -19.52
N ALA A 18 -4.58 5.92 -18.68
CA ALA A 18 -3.61 5.71 -17.61
C ALA A 18 -4.20 4.68 -16.65
N ALA A 19 -3.51 3.54 -16.46
CA ALA A 19 -3.90 2.55 -15.46
C ALA A 19 -3.98 3.24 -14.08
N GLN A 20 -5.17 3.30 -13.49
CA GLN A 20 -5.36 3.86 -12.17
C GLN A 20 -4.71 2.94 -11.13
N VAL A 21 -3.77 3.49 -10.37
CA VAL A 21 -3.13 2.80 -9.25
C VAL A 21 -4.01 2.93 -8.03
N SER A 22 -4.29 1.82 -7.36
CA SER A 22 -5.03 1.83 -6.11
C SER A 22 -4.57 0.72 -5.17
N LEU A 23 -4.78 0.96 -3.88
CA LEU A 23 -4.59 -0.02 -2.81
C LEU A 23 -5.97 -0.33 -2.21
N THR A 24 -6.28 -1.62 -2.10
CA THR A 24 -7.53 -2.09 -1.50
C THR A 24 -7.21 -2.91 -0.26
N GLN A 25 -7.85 -2.57 0.86
CA GLN A 25 -7.77 -3.28 2.14
C GLN A 25 -9.17 -3.70 2.58
N PRO A 26 -9.31 -4.76 3.41
CA PRO A 26 -10.59 -5.08 4.04
C PRO A 26 -11.06 -3.90 4.90
N VAL A 27 -12.38 -3.69 4.93
CA VAL A 27 -12.98 -2.57 5.68
C VAL A 27 -12.80 -2.75 7.19
N SER A 28 -12.88 -3.98 7.66
CA SER A 28 -12.66 -4.35 9.06
C SER A 28 -12.42 -5.87 9.13
N GLU A 29 -11.66 -6.28 10.13
CA GLU A 29 -11.41 -7.67 10.48
C GLU A 29 -11.58 -7.79 12.00
N SER A 30 -12.24 -8.83 12.47
CA SER A 30 -12.40 -9.10 13.90
C SER A 30 -11.87 -10.49 14.23
N VAL A 31 -11.11 -10.58 15.31
CA VAL A 31 -10.43 -11.79 15.72
C VAL A 31 -10.47 -11.88 17.25
N LYS A 32 -10.49 -13.09 17.82
CA LYS A 32 -10.41 -13.22 19.28
C LYS A 32 -8.98 -13.00 19.77
N PRO A 33 -8.79 -12.53 21.01
CA PRO A 33 -7.46 -12.48 21.61
C PRO A 33 -6.77 -13.84 21.55
N GLY A 34 -5.49 -13.86 21.17
CA GLY A 34 -4.67 -15.08 21.03
C GLY A 34 -4.74 -15.74 19.65
N GLU A 35 -5.71 -15.40 18.80
CA GLU A 35 -5.78 -15.89 17.43
C GLU A 35 -4.84 -15.10 16.49
N THR A 36 -4.65 -15.60 15.27
CA THR A 36 -3.84 -14.94 14.24
C THR A 36 -4.74 -14.20 13.27
N VAL A 37 -4.47 -12.91 13.05
CA VAL A 37 -5.13 -12.11 12.01
C VAL A 37 -4.17 -11.85 10.86
N ARG A 38 -4.70 -11.88 9.63
CA ARG A 38 -3.96 -11.61 8.41
C ARG A 38 -4.67 -10.55 7.59
N ILE A 39 -4.11 -9.34 7.57
CA ILE A 39 -4.66 -8.17 6.88
C ILE A 39 -4.06 -8.10 5.49
N SER A 40 -4.90 -8.00 4.45
CA SER A 40 -4.48 -7.93 3.05
C SER A 40 -4.42 -6.49 2.53
N CYS A 41 -3.53 -6.27 1.57
CA CYS A 41 -3.37 -5.03 0.82
C CYS A 41 -3.14 -5.36 -0.66
N THR A 42 -4.17 -5.19 -1.47
CA THR A 42 -4.13 -5.53 -2.91
C THR A 42 -3.73 -4.31 -3.73
N LEU A 43 -2.69 -4.45 -4.53
CA LEU A 43 -2.24 -3.42 -5.48
C LEU A 43 -2.90 -3.63 -6.84
N SER A 44 -3.56 -2.59 -7.35
CA SER A 44 -4.05 -2.54 -8.73
C SER A 44 -3.20 -1.59 -9.58
N GLY A 45 -3.06 -1.90 -10.87
CA GLY A 45 -2.37 -1.07 -11.86
C GLY A 45 -0.87 -1.35 -12.03
N TYR A 46 -0.22 -2.06 -11.10
CA TYR A 46 1.18 -2.47 -11.19
C TYR A 46 1.44 -3.83 -10.52
N SER A 47 2.58 -4.44 -10.85
CA SER A 47 3.06 -5.61 -10.10
C SER A 47 3.60 -5.21 -8.73
N ILE A 48 3.32 -6.02 -7.71
CA ILE A 48 3.88 -5.87 -6.35
C ILE A 48 5.28 -6.48 -6.21
N SER A 49 5.74 -7.25 -7.20
CA SER A 49 6.95 -8.08 -7.08
C SER A 49 8.21 -7.27 -6.77
N ASP A 50 8.42 -6.15 -7.46
CA ASP A 50 9.57 -5.25 -7.33
C ASP A 50 9.32 -4.09 -6.33
N ARG A 51 8.36 -4.28 -5.43
CA ARG A 51 7.89 -3.24 -4.51
C ARG A 51 7.93 -3.69 -3.06
N ASN A 52 8.29 -2.74 -2.20
CA ASN A 52 8.23 -2.87 -0.75
C ASN A 52 6.80 -2.60 -0.29
N VAL A 53 6.27 -3.42 0.61
CA VAL A 53 5.00 -3.18 1.30
C VAL A 53 5.29 -2.69 2.71
N TYR A 54 4.83 -1.48 3.02
CA TYR A 54 4.95 -0.85 4.34
C TYR A 54 3.65 -1.01 5.09
N TRP A 55 3.74 -1.20 6.40
CA TRP A 55 2.60 -1.32 7.30
C TRP A 55 2.69 -0.31 8.43
N PHE A 56 1.56 0.29 8.74
CA PHE A 56 1.38 1.27 9.80
C PHE A 56 0.19 0.89 10.67
N GLN A 57 0.30 1.18 11.96
CA GLN A 57 -0.78 1.05 12.94
C GLN A 57 -1.20 2.45 13.40
N GLN A 58 -2.48 2.73 13.41
CA GLN A 58 -3.04 3.97 13.93
C GLN A 58 -4.11 3.65 14.97
N LYS A 59 -3.80 3.97 16.23
CA LYS A 59 -4.81 3.97 17.30
C LYS A 59 -5.64 5.24 17.23
N SER A 60 -6.90 5.17 17.66
CA SER A 60 -7.79 6.33 17.69
C SER A 60 -7.14 7.52 18.40
N GLY A 61 -7.19 8.70 17.77
CA GLY A 61 -6.58 9.94 18.26
C GLY A 61 -5.06 10.05 18.11
N ASN A 62 -4.36 8.99 17.71
CA ASN A 62 -2.91 8.98 17.54
C ASN A 62 -2.47 9.16 16.09
N ARG A 63 -1.20 9.56 15.92
CA ARG A 63 -0.54 9.55 14.60
C ARG A 63 -0.23 8.10 14.18
N PRO A 64 -0.16 7.82 12.88
CA PRO A 64 0.27 6.53 12.38
C PRO A 64 1.68 6.17 12.89
N ARG A 65 1.81 4.98 13.46
CA ARG A 65 3.07 4.36 13.89
C ARG A 65 3.54 3.38 12.83
N TYR A 66 4.77 3.52 12.38
CA TYR A 66 5.40 2.55 11.48
C TYR A 66 5.59 1.19 12.17
N LEU A 67 5.16 0.11 11.52
CA LEU A 67 5.33 -1.25 12.00
C LEU A 67 6.50 -1.95 11.30
N LEU A 68 6.40 -2.15 9.99
CA LEU A 68 7.39 -2.92 9.23
C LEU A 68 7.31 -2.60 7.76
N TRP A 69 8.35 -2.99 7.02
CA TRP A 69 8.27 -3.12 5.57
C TRP A 69 8.81 -4.48 5.14
N PHE A 70 8.20 -5.02 4.08
CA PHE A 70 8.55 -6.33 3.54
C PHE A 70 8.76 -6.24 2.03
N ASP A 71 9.91 -6.74 1.59
CA ASP A 71 10.22 -7.01 0.19
C ASP A 71 10.39 -8.52 -0.05
N SER A 72 11.24 -9.15 0.75
CA SER A 72 11.45 -10.59 0.73
C SER A 72 11.91 -11.07 2.10
N ASP A 73 12.03 -12.39 2.27
CA ASP A 73 12.51 -12.93 3.54
C ASP A 73 13.95 -12.53 3.88
N SER A 74 14.79 -12.27 2.89
CA SER A 74 16.15 -11.76 3.09
C SER A 74 16.22 -10.22 3.15
N ASN A 75 15.17 -9.52 2.73
CA ASN A 75 15.12 -8.07 2.65
C ASN A 75 13.82 -7.53 3.28
N LYS A 76 13.87 -7.27 4.58
CA LYS A 76 12.75 -6.76 5.36
C LYS A 76 13.25 -5.99 6.58
N HIS A 77 12.38 -5.19 7.17
CA HIS A 77 12.70 -4.44 8.38
C HIS A 77 11.51 -4.40 9.33
N GLN A 78 11.80 -4.53 10.62
CA GLN A 78 10.85 -4.40 11.71
C GLN A 78 11.13 -3.08 12.43
N GLY A 79 10.08 -2.30 12.70
CA GLY A 79 10.16 -1.03 13.42
C GLY A 79 10.59 -1.21 14.87
N ALA A 80 11.20 -0.16 15.44
CA ALA A 80 11.63 -0.19 16.83
C ALA A 80 10.46 -0.45 17.80
N GLY A 81 10.64 -1.40 18.71
CA GLY A 81 9.63 -1.80 19.69
C GLY A 81 8.38 -2.44 19.08
N VAL A 82 8.43 -2.88 17.82
CA VAL A 82 7.35 -3.67 17.20
C VAL A 82 7.61 -5.15 17.53
N PRO A 83 6.65 -5.83 18.18
CA PRO A 83 6.86 -7.21 18.61
C PRO A 83 6.99 -8.19 17.44
N ASP A 84 7.77 -9.26 17.63
CA ASP A 84 8.02 -10.30 16.59
C ASP A 84 6.75 -11.06 16.14
N ARG A 85 5.65 -10.89 16.87
CA ARG A 85 4.34 -11.41 16.49
C ARG A 85 3.79 -10.75 15.21
N PHE A 86 4.29 -9.57 14.85
CA PHE A 86 3.99 -8.87 13.60
C PHE A 86 4.96 -9.30 12.50
N SER A 87 4.43 -9.66 11.33
CA SER A 87 5.23 -10.07 10.18
C SER A 87 4.58 -9.66 8.87
N GLY A 88 5.40 -9.35 7.86
CA GLY A 88 4.94 -9.05 6.51
C GLY A 88 5.12 -10.23 5.57
N SER A 89 4.33 -10.30 4.50
CA SER A 89 4.57 -11.20 3.36
C SER A 89 3.95 -10.63 2.07
N LYS A 90 4.30 -11.22 0.92
CA LYS A 90 3.73 -10.89 -0.40
C LYS A 90 3.24 -12.15 -1.11
N ASP A 91 2.13 -12.02 -1.81
CA ASP A 91 1.65 -12.92 -2.85
C ASP A 91 1.74 -12.16 -4.18
N SER A 92 2.90 -12.32 -4.83
CA SER A 92 3.21 -11.64 -6.09
C SER A 92 2.26 -12.00 -7.24
N PRO A 93 1.88 -13.29 -7.47
CA PRO A 93 0.89 -13.65 -8.47
C PRO A 93 -0.45 -12.91 -8.33
N ASN A 94 -0.90 -12.70 -7.10
CA ASN A 94 -2.18 -12.04 -6.84
C ASN A 94 -2.07 -10.53 -6.55
N ASN A 95 -0.85 -9.96 -6.60
CA ASN A 95 -0.56 -8.57 -6.23
C ASN A 95 -1.02 -8.18 -4.82
N VAL A 96 -0.87 -9.08 -3.84
CA VAL A 96 -1.32 -8.84 -2.46
C VAL A 96 -0.14 -8.80 -1.50
N GLY A 97 -0.05 -7.75 -0.69
CA GLY A 97 0.78 -7.69 0.51
C GLY A 97 -0.02 -8.09 1.74
N TYR A 98 0.62 -8.73 2.72
CA TYR A 98 -0.03 -9.12 3.96
C TYR A 98 0.73 -8.63 5.18
N LEU A 99 -0.03 -8.23 6.21
CA LEU A 99 0.42 -8.15 7.59
C LEU A 99 -0.18 -9.31 8.36
N THR A 100 0.64 -10.08 9.05
CA THR A 100 0.21 -11.16 9.93
C THR A 100 0.57 -10.80 11.35
N ILE A 101 -0.43 -10.81 12.23
CA ILE A 101 -0.30 -10.59 13.67
C ILE A 101 -0.67 -11.90 14.35
N ARG A 102 0.33 -12.59 14.90
CA ARG A 102 0.14 -13.84 15.63
C ARG A 102 -0.20 -13.54 17.08
N GLY A 103 -1.13 -14.28 17.68
CA GLY A 103 -1.47 -14.07 19.08
C GLY A 103 -1.97 -12.64 19.36
N ALA A 104 -2.96 -12.19 18.58
CA ALA A 104 -3.48 -10.83 18.65
C ALA A 104 -3.89 -10.47 20.08
N LEU A 105 -3.48 -9.31 20.55
CA LEU A 105 -3.79 -8.80 21.87
C LEU A 105 -4.86 -7.69 21.80
N LEU A 106 -5.52 -7.41 22.92
CA LEU A 106 -6.49 -6.30 22.99
C LEU A 106 -5.82 -4.95 22.65
N GLU A 107 -4.53 -4.80 22.97
CA GLU A 107 -3.74 -3.61 22.60
C GLU A 107 -3.44 -3.48 21.11
N ASP A 108 -3.64 -4.54 20.32
CA ASP A 108 -3.44 -4.55 18.88
C ASP A 108 -4.67 -4.01 18.12
N ASP A 109 -5.78 -3.73 18.81
CA ASP A 109 -6.96 -3.10 18.22
C ASP A 109 -6.66 -1.68 17.74
N ALA A 110 -6.70 -1.48 16.42
CA ALA A 110 -6.27 -0.27 15.73
C ALA A 110 -6.68 -0.29 14.25
N ASP A 111 -6.60 0.87 13.60
CA ASP A 111 -6.63 0.96 12.14
C ASP A 111 -5.25 0.58 11.58
N TYR A 112 -5.23 -0.28 10.55
CA TYR A 112 -4.00 -0.72 9.88
C TYR A 112 -3.96 -0.24 8.44
N HIS A 113 -2.85 0.35 8.04
CA HIS A 113 -2.69 0.94 6.71
C HIS A 113 -1.46 0.41 6.02
N CYS A 114 -1.62 0.10 4.73
CA CYS A 114 -0.49 -0.25 3.87
C CYS A 114 -0.06 0.92 2.98
N ALA A 115 1.21 0.92 2.61
CA ALA A 115 1.75 1.74 1.52
C ALA A 115 2.73 0.92 0.69
N ILE A 116 2.92 1.27 -0.58
CA ILE A 116 3.78 0.52 -1.49
C ILE A 116 4.81 1.44 -2.14
N TRP A 117 6.08 1.04 -2.11
CA TRP A 117 7.19 1.77 -2.73
C TRP A 117 7.96 0.92 -3.72
N LYS A 118 8.39 1.48 -4.85
CA LYS A 118 9.19 0.76 -5.85
C LYS A 118 10.66 0.70 -5.43
N VAL A 119 11.26 -0.50 -5.42
CA VAL A 119 12.71 -0.64 -5.26
C VAL A 119 13.39 -0.25 -6.57
N GLN A 120 14.00 0.94 -6.64
CA GLN A 120 14.79 1.33 -7.82
C GLN A 120 16.18 0.68 -7.76
N VAL A 121 16.36 -0.49 -8.38
CA VAL A 121 17.68 -1.16 -8.49
C VAL A 121 18.64 -0.40 -9.44
N THR A 122 18.16 0.63 -10.16
CA THR A 122 18.98 1.50 -11.04
C THR A 122 19.39 2.85 -10.41
N ALA A 123 19.15 3.10 -9.12
CA ALA A 123 19.31 4.42 -8.50
C ALA A 123 20.76 4.86 -8.19
N LEU A 124 21.80 4.08 -8.52
CA LEU A 124 23.20 4.53 -8.37
C LEU A 124 23.78 5.21 -9.62
N LEU A 125 23.15 5.09 -10.80
CA LEU A 125 23.61 5.78 -12.02
C LEU A 125 22.65 6.87 -12.55
N GLN A 126 21.49 7.07 -11.92
CA GLN A 126 20.54 8.13 -12.27
C GLN A 126 20.37 9.20 -11.19
N LYS A 127 21.41 9.39 -10.34
CA LYS A 127 21.48 10.58 -9.49
C LYS A 127 21.50 11.83 -10.38
N PHE A 128 20.62 12.78 -10.05
CA PHE A 128 20.62 14.23 -10.34
C PHE A 128 19.48 14.86 -11.16
N SER A 129 18.58 14.14 -11.83
CA SER A 129 17.62 14.83 -12.71
C SER A 129 16.15 14.90 -12.27
N LYS A 130 15.63 14.04 -11.40
CA LYS A 130 14.20 14.08 -11.03
C LYS A 130 14.02 14.04 -9.53
N GLY A 131 13.46 15.14 -9.03
CA GLY A 131 13.25 15.40 -7.61
C GLY A 131 12.42 14.35 -6.90
N ILE A 132 12.44 14.48 -5.59
CA ILE A 132 11.83 13.66 -4.52
C ILE A 132 10.30 13.61 -4.69
N GLY A 133 9.80 12.93 -5.75
CA GLY A 133 8.43 13.09 -6.25
C GLY A 133 7.52 11.85 -6.22
N ASP A 134 8.02 10.65 -5.93
CA ASP A 134 7.22 9.42 -6.12
C ASP A 134 6.87 8.71 -4.81
N LEU A 135 6.33 9.45 -3.82
CA LEU A 135 5.39 8.86 -2.85
C LEU A 135 4.12 8.49 -3.60
N LEU A 136 4.17 7.40 -4.36
CA LEU A 136 3.02 6.89 -5.11
C LEU A 136 2.03 6.29 -4.11
N TYR A 137 1.18 7.19 -3.60
CA TYR A 137 -0.03 6.95 -2.84
C TYR A 137 0.14 6.62 -1.35
N SER A 138 0.03 7.67 -0.52
CA SER A 138 -0.50 7.55 0.84
C SER A 138 -2.03 7.67 0.73
N PRO A 139 -2.84 6.75 1.27
CA PRO A 139 -4.25 7.06 1.49
C PRO A 139 -4.30 8.36 2.30
N LYS A 140 -5.08 9.35 1.84
CA LYS A 140 -5.28 10.59 2.61
C LYS A 140 -5.79 10.17 3.98
N TRP A 141 -4.97 10.37 5.01
CA TRP A 141 -5.30 9.99 6.39
C TRP A 141 -6.69 10.54 6.75
N PRO A 142 -7.62 9.70 7.24
CA PRO A 142 -8.87 10.19 7.81
C PRO A 142 -8.52 11.21 8.90
N ARG A 143 -9.04 12.43 8.78
CA ARG A 143 -8.95 13.39 9.88
C ARG A 143 -9.63 12.75 11.10
N PRO A 144 -9.09 12.90 12.33
CA PRO A 144 -9.73 12.36 13.52
C PRO A 144 -11.20 12.77 13.53
N ARG A 145 -12.11 11.79 13.64
CA ARG A 145 -13.52 12.09 13.93
C ARG A 145 -13.52 12.74 15.30
N ALA A 146 -13.86 14.02 15.37
CA ALA A 146 -14.15 14.66 16.65
C ALA A 146 -15.31 13.87 17.28
N GLY A 147 -15.06 13.28 18.43
CA GLY A 147 -16.08 12.55 19.18
C GLY A 147 -17.23 13.48 19.57
N VAL A 148 -18.44 12.95 19.50
CA VAL A 148 -19.62 13.45 20.21
C VAL A 148 -19.81 12.59 21.44
#